data_AF-A0A4Q3HHX4-F1
#
_entry.id   AF-A0A4Q3HHX4-F1
#
_cell.length_a   1.000
_cell.length_b   1.000
_cell.length_c   1.000
_cell.angle_alpha   90.00
_cell.angle_beta   90.00
_cell.angle_gamma   90.00
#
_symmetry.space_group_name_H-M   'P 1'
#
loop_
_entity.id
_entity.type
_entity.pdbx_description
1 polymer ?
#
loop_
_entity_poly.entity_id
_entity_poly.type
_entity_poly.pdbx_seq_one_letter_code
_entity_poly.pdbx_strand_id
1 'polypeptide(L)'
;MFVAGGATAIIAAPLWRVGVTAAFQDEYATLTYRCDYAMRDHLIAKQRLDQDPSAVNVEGLRAMEVGLISCQDYDLMRKRLMQWGLSENDLSEMALVAVEQRAENLADVVRIHEIRY
;
A
#
# COMPACT_ATOMS: atom_id res chain seq x y z
N MET A 1 41.48 6.89 13.21
CA MET A 1 40.70 6.94 11.95
C MET A 1 39.47 6.02 12.06
N PHE A 2 38.62 6.23 13.07
CA PHE A 2 37.35 5.49 13.28
C PHE A 2 36.19 6.46 13.60
N VAL A 3 36.48 7.62 14.20
CA VAL A 3 35.50 8.67 14.51
C VAL A 3 34.91 9.31 13.24
N ALA A 4 35.72 9.50 12.19
CA ALA A 4 35.25 10.04 10.92
C ALA A 4 34.25 9.10 10.21
N GLY A 5 34.45 7.78 10.29
CA GLY A 5 33.54 6.79 9.70
C GLY A 5 32.20 6.67 10.43
N GLY A 6 32.20 6.84 11.76
CA GLY A 6 30.98 6.85 12.56
C GLY A 6 30.10 8.09 12.30
N ALA A 7 30.72 9.27 12.20
CA ALA A 7 30.00 10.50 11.90
C ALA A 7 29.37 10.50 10.50
N THR A 8 30.09 9.96 9.50
CA THR A 8 29.53 9.81 8.14
C THR A 8 28.37 8.83 8.10
N ALA A 9 28.39 7.75 8.88
CA ALA A 9 27.29 6.78 8.93
C ALA A 9 26.01 7.35 9.56
N ILE A 10 26.14 8.19 10.59
CA ILE A 10 25.01 8.83 11.28
C ILE A 10 24.27 9.84 10.38
N ILE A 11 24.99 10.54 9.50
CA ILE A 11 24.39 11.52 8.58
C ILE A 11 23.96 10.85 7.26
N ALA A 12 24.69 9.85 6.77
CA ALA A 12 24.35 9.17 5.53
C ALA A 12 23.07 8.31 5.64
N ALA A 13 22.84 7.66 6.78
CA ALA A 13 21.65 6.81 6.98
C ALA A 13 20.29 7.56 6.85
N PRO A 14 20.06 8.72 7.49
CA PRO A 14 18.81 9.47 7.32
C PRO A 14 18.67 10.07 5.91
N LEU A 15 19.76 10.56 5.31
CA LEU A 15 19.72 11.09 3.94
C LEU A 15 19.39 10.00 2.92
N TRP A 16 19.92 8.79 3.11
CA TRP A 16 19.59 7.63 2.28
C TRP A 16 18.10 7.29 2.39
N ARG A 17 17.55 7.19 3.60
CA ARG A 17 16.12 6.90 3.81
C ARG A 17 15.23 7.93 3.13
N VAL A 18 15.51 9.22 3.33
CA VAL A 18 14.76 10.30 2.66
C VAL A 18 14.85 10.18 1.13
N GLY A 19 16.04 9.88 0.60
CA GLY A 19 16.24 9.68 -0.84
C GLY A 19 15.44 8.51 -1.40
N VAL A 20 15.46 7.35 -0.72
CA VAL A 20 14.68 6.17 -1.13
C VAL A 20 13.18 6.46 -1.03
N THR A 21 12.71 7.05 0.08
CA THR A 21 11.30 7.44 0.23
C THR A 21 10.85 8.34 -0.91
N ALA A 22 11.58 9.43 -1.18
CA ALA A 22 11.22 10.39 -2.22
C ALA A 22 11.20 9.75 -3.62
N ALA A 23 12.11 8.81 -3.91
CA ALA A 23 12.18 8.15 -5.21
C ALA A 23 11.02 7.16 -5.45
N PHE A 24 10.51 6.51 -4.41
CA PHE A 24 9.52 5.44 -4.52
C PHE A 24 8.12 5.80 -3.99
N GLN A 25 7.93 7.00 -3.45
CA GLN A 25 6.65 7.44 -2.86
C GLN A 25 5.47 7.29 -3.82
N ASP A 26 5.58 7.78 -5.06
CA ASP A 26 4.47 7.78 -6.02
C ASP A 26 4.09 6.37 -6.49
N GLU A 27 5.09 5.51 -6.72
CA GLU A 27 4.88 4.12 -7.10
C GLU A 27 4.27 3.33 -5.93
N TYR A 28 4.84 3.49 -4.73
CA TYR A 28 4.32 2.88 -3.51
C TYR A 28 2.86 3.29 -3.26
N ALA A 29 2.56 4.59 -3.38
CA ALA A 29 1.21 5.11 -3.26
C ALA A 29 0.25 4.46 -4.25
N THR A 30 0.67 4.27 -5.50
CA THR A 30 -0.15 3.63 -6.54
C THR A 30 -0.42 2.16 -6.24
N LEU A 31 0.59 1.42 -5.77
CA LEU A 31 0.45 0.02 -5.40
C LEU A 31 -0.45 -0.16 -4.16
N THR A 32 -0.30 0.68 -3.14
CA THR A 32 -1.17 0.69 -1.96
C THR A 32 -2.62 0.85 -2.38
N TYR A 33 -2.92 1.88 -3.19
CA TYR A 33 -4.28 2.14 -3.65
C TYR A 33 -4.87 0.97 -4.45
N ARG A 34 -4.09 0.37 -5.37
CA ARG A 34 -4.55 -0.76 -6.16
C ARG A 34 -4.87 -1.98 -5.28
N CYS A 35 -4.05 -2.24 -4.28
CA CYS A 35 -4.31 -3.34 -3.34
C CYS A 35 -5.59 -3.07 -2.53
N ASP A 36 -5.73 -1.88 -1.93
CA ASP A 36 -6.93 -1.53 -1.15
C ASP A 36 -8.21 -1.62 -1.99
N TYR A 37 -8.15 -1.12 -3.24
CA TYR A 37 -9.25 -1.19 -4.18
C TYR A 37 -9.60 -2.65 -4.53
N ALA A 38 -8.62 -3.49 -4.85
CA ALA A 38 -8.84 -4.90 -5.17
C ALA A 38 -9.41 -5.69 -3.98
N MET A 39 -8.92 -5.44 -2.76
CA MET A 39 -9.44 -6.06 -1.54
C MET A 39 -10.91 -5.67 -1.29
N ARG A 40 -11.24 -4.40 -1.51
CA ARG A 40 -12.60 -3.88 -1.41
C ARG A 40 -13.53 -4.53 -2.42
N ASP A 41 -13.16 -4.55 -3.70
CA ASP A 41 -13.99 -5.12 -4.75
C ASP A 41 -14.21 -6.63 -4.54
N HIS A 42 -13.18 -7.35 -4.10
CA HIS A 42 -13.29 -8.75 -3.70
C HIS A 42 -14.26 -8.95 -2.54
N LEU A 43 -14.20 -8.11 -1.49
CA LEU A 43 -15.12 -8.21 -0.35
C LEU A 43 -16.58 -7.95 -0.77
N ILE A 44 -16.82 -6.95 -1.61
CA ILE A 44 -18.15 -6.64 -2.15
C ILE A 44 -18.67 -7.83 -2.97
N ALA A 45 -17.84 -8.41 -3.85
CA ALA A 45 -18.23 -9.57 -4.66
C ALA A 45 -18.57 -10.79 -3.79
N LYS A 46 -17.80 -11.03 -2.73
CA LYS A 46 -18.05 -12.11 -1.78
C LYS A 46 -19.40 -11.94 -1.08
N GLN A 47 -19.71 -10.75 -0.59
CA GLN A 47 -21.00 -10.49 0.05
C GLN A 47 -22.18 -10.61 -0.91
N ARG A 48 -22.03 -10.20 -2.17
CA ARG A 48 -23.06 -10.41 -3.21
C ARG A 48 -23.32 -11.90 -3.42
N LEU A 49 -22.28 -12.73 -3.45
CA LEU A 49 -22.41 -14.17 -3.56
C LEU A 49 -23.08 -14.78 -2.32
N ASP A 50 -22.74 -14.30 -1.12
CA ASP A 50 -23.36 -14.76 0.13
C ASP A 50 -24.86 -14.43 0.20
N GLN A 51 -25.28 -13.29 -0.38
CA GLN A 51 -26.69 -12.87 -0.46
C GLN A 51 -27.46 -13.57 -1.59
N ASP A 52 -26.84 -13.76 -2.75
CA ASP A 52 -27.43 -14.38 -3.93
C ASP A 52 -26.47 -15.39 -4.55
N PRO A 53 -26.55 -16.67 -4.14
CA PRO A 53 -25.71 -17.74 -4.69
C PRO A 53 -26.11 -18.10 -6.13
N SER A 54 -25.52 -17.40 -7.10
CA SER A 54 -25.74 -17.62 -8.54
C SER A 54 -24.44 -17.86 -9.30
N ALA A 55 -24.50 -18.57 -10.43
CA ALA A 55 -23.33 -18.82 -11.27
C ALA A 55 -22.68 -17.52 -11.78
N VAL A 56 -23.49 -16.48 -11.98
CA VAL A 56 -23.02 -15.13 -12.36
C VAL A 56 -22.19 -14.52 -11.24
N ASN A 57 -22.66 -14.61 -9.98
CA ASN A 57 -21.93 -14.06 -8.83
C ASN A 57 -20.66 -14.86 -8.49
N VAL A 58 -20.64 -16.18 -8.76
CA VAL A 58 -19.41 -16.99 -8.65
C VAL A 58 -18.35 -16.53 -9.64
N GLU A 59 -18.72 -16.29 -10.90
CA GLU A 59 -17.79 -15.81 -11.91
C GLU A 59 -17.32 -14.37 -11.60
N GLY A 60 -18.24 -13.53 -11.09
CA GLY A 60 -17.91 -12.20 -10.61
C GLY A 60 -16.87 -12.22 -9.47
N LEU A 61 -17.01 -13.12 -8.50
CA LEU A 61 -16.03 -13.27 -7.42
C LEU A 61 -14.66 -13.72 -7.94
N ARG A 62 -14.61 -14.71 -8.84
CA ARG A 62 -13.35 -15.18 -9.46
C ARG A 62 -12.59 -14.06 -10.18
N ALA A 63 -13.31 -13.21 -10.91
CA ALA A 63 -12.70 -12.06 -11.56
C ALA A 63 -12.04 -11.11 -10.53
N MET A 64 -12.66 -10.92 -9.37
CA MET A 64 -12.09 -10.08 -8.30
C MET A 64 -10.91 -10.75 -7.59
N GLU A 65 -10.91 -12.09 -7.46
CA GLU A 65 -9.77 -12.85 -6.94
C GLU A 65 -8.52 -12.68 -7.81
N VAL A 66 -8.67 -12.61 -9.14
CA VAL A 66 -7.56 -12.25 -10.05
C VAL A 66 -7.06 -10.84 -9.77
N GLY A 67 -7.95 -9.91 -9.44
CA GLY A 67 -7.60 -8.55 -9.02
C GLY A 67 -6.68 -8.49 -7.81
N LEU A 68 -6.79 -9.44 -6.87
CA LEU A 68 -5.94 -9.51 -5.67
C LEU A 68 -4.45 -9.72 -5.97
N ILE A 69 -4.09 -10.08 -7.21
CA ILE A 69 -2.68 -10.12 -7.63
C ILE A 69 -1.99 -8.76 -7.42
N SER A 70 -2.71 -7.64 -7.50
CA SER A 70 -2.12 -6.31 -7.21
C SER A 70 -1.59 -6.16 -5.79
N CYS A 71 -2.13 -6.90 -4.82
CA CYS A 71 -1.61 -6.93 -3.46
C CYS A 71 -0.27 -7.64 -3.36
N GLN A 72 0.02 -8.59 -4.25
CA GLN A 72 1.31 -9.23 -4.34
C GLN A 72 2.39 -8.24 -4.80
N ASP A 73 2.08 -7.39 -5.78
CA ASP A 73 3.01 -6.36 -6.26
C ASP A 73 3.32 -5.32 -5.18
N TYR A 74 2.30 -4.91 -4.44
CA TYR A 74 2.46 -4.04 -3.26
C TYR A 74 3.37 -4.67 -2.19
N ASP A 75 3.13 -5.92 -1.81
CA ASP A 75 3.93 -6.61 -0.80
C ASP A 75 5.38 -6.82 -1.25
N LEU A 76 5.61 -7.15 -2.53
CA LEU A 76 6.95 -7.23 -3.10
C LEU A 76 7.69 -5.89 -3.05
N MET A 77 7.03 -4.79 -3.39
CA MET A 77 7.60 -3.45 -3.27
C MET A 77 7.95 -3.13 -1.82
N ARG A 78 7.00 -3.33 -0.89
CA ARG A 78 7.20 -3.11 0.54
C ARG A 78 8.43 -3.88 1.06
N LYS A 79 8.58 -5.15 0.69
CA LYS A 79 9.74 -5.99 1.05
C LYS A 79 11.05 -5.50 0.45
N ARG A 80 11.05 -5.04 -0.81
CA ARG A 80 12.25 -4.45 -1.45
C ARG A 80 12.69 -3.17 -0.75
N LEU A 81 11.74 -2.30 -0.40
CA LEU A 81 12.02 -1.07 0.32
C LEU A 81 12.59 -1.34 1.72
N MET A 82 12.09 -2.35 2.43
CA MET A 82 12.69 -2.80 3.71
C MET A 82 14.13 -3.31 3.52
N GLN A 83 14.38 -4.08 2.46
CA GLN A 83 15.74 -4.53 2.11
C GLN A 83 16.68 -3.37 1.79
N TRP A 84 16.15 -2.23 1.34
CA TRP A 84 16.91 -0.99 1.10
C TRP A 84 17.05 -0.09 2.34
N GLY A 85 16.60 -0.56 3.51
CA GLY A 85 16.83 0.10 4.79
C GLY A 85 15.69 1.00 5.28
N LEU A 86 14.52 0.98 4.62
CA LEU A 86 13.31 1.59 5.16
C LEU A 86 12.75 0.73 6.30
N SER A 87 12.31 1.37 7.37
CA SER A 87 11.64 0.71 8.48
C SER A 87 10.16 0.49 8.18
N GLU A 88 9.50 -0.36 8.97
CA GLU A 88 8.04 -0.51 8.89
C GLU A 88 7.29 0.79 9.18
N ASN A 89 7.85 1.65 10.03
CA ASN A 89 7.28 2.97 10.32
C ASN A 89 7.38 3.88 9.09
N ASP A 90 8.50 3.85 8.36
CA ASP A 90 8.67 4.66 7.15
C ASP A 90 7.63 4.24 6.10
N LEU A 91 7.45 2.93 5.91
CA LEU A 91 6.48 2.38 4.96
C LEU A 91 5.04 2.66 5.36
N SER A 92 4.76 2.68 6.66
CA SER A 92 3.46 3.07 7.21
C SER A 92 3.19 4.55 6.95
N GLU A 93 4.18 5.42 7.18
CA GLU A 93 4.10 6.85 6.87
C GLU A 93 3.90 7.09 5.37
N MET A 94 4.65 6.40 4.51
CA MET A 94 4.48 6.47 3.06
C MET A 94 3.05 6.11 2.63
N ALA A 95 2.44 5.11 3.27
CA ALA A 95 1.04 4.74 3.01
C ALA A 95 0.06 5.82 3.50
N LEU A 96 0.28 6.41 4.67
CA LEU A 96 -0.55 7.51 5.18
C LEU A 96 -0.50 8.72 4.23
N VAL A 97 0.70 9.13 3.82
CA VAL A 97 0.89 10.22 2.85
C VAL A 97 0.20 9.90 1.53
N ALA A 98 0.26 8.65 1.05
CA ALA A 98 -0.41 8.23 -0.17
C ALA A 98 -1.95 8.37 -0.10
N VAL A 99 -2.53 8.16 1.08
CA VAL A 99 -3.96 8.35 1.32
C VAL A 99 -4.30 9.83 1.39
N GLU A 100 -3.52 10.61 2.13
CA GLU A 100 -3.74 12.06 2.27
C GLU A 100 -3.62 12.81 0.95
N GLN A 101 -2.63 12.48 0.11
CA GLN A 101 -2.44 13.11 -1.20
C GLN A 101 -3.60 12.85 -2.18
N ARG A 102 -4.35 11.76 -1.99
CA ARG A 102 -5.50 11.42 -2.84
C ARG A 102 -6.84 11.86 -2.27
N ALA A 103 -6.88 12.27 -1.00
CA ALA A 103 -8.09 12.75 -0.37
C ALA A 103 -8.21 14.27 -0.55
N GLU A 104 -9.32 14.74 -1.12
CA GLU A 104 -9.56 16.18 -1.24
C GLU A 104 -10.14 16.77 0.05
N ASN A 105 -10.75 15.93 0.89
CA ASN A 105 -11.37 16.32 2.14
C ASN A 105 -11.41 15.16 3.17
N LEU A 106 -11.80 15.48 4.41
CA LEU A 106 -11.92 14.50 5.50
C LEU A 106 -12.86 13.33 5.18
N ALA A 107 -13.94 13.57 4.42
CA ALA A 107 -14.86 12.51 4.04
C ALA A 107 -14.22 11.52 3.06
N ASP A 108 -13.31 11.97 2.20
CA ASP A 108 -12.53 11.10 1.32
C ASP A 108 -11.54 10.24 2.11
N VAL A 109 -10.86 10.82 3.12
CA VAL A 109 -9.96 10.06 4.02
C VAL A 109 -10.73 8.97 4.76
N VAL A 110 -11.90 9.32 5.31
CA VAL A 110 -12.79 8.36 5.99
C VAL A 110 -13.25 7.29 5.01
N ARG A 111 -13.73 7.65 3.82
CA ARG A 111 -14.18 6.68 2.80
C ARG A 111 -13.09 5.70 2.38
N ILE A 112 -11.81 6.13 2.38
CA ILE A 112 -10.68 5.27 2.06
C ILE A 112 -10.43 4.26 3.20
N HIS A 113 -10.58 4.68 4.46
CA HIS A 113 -10.39 3.81 5.63
C HIS A 113 -11.62 2.98 6.02
N GLU A 114 -12.81 3.38 5.58
CA GLU A 114 -14.06 2.76 5.96
C GLU A 114 -14.43 1.62 5.00
N ILE A 115 -14.28 0.39 5.48
CA ILE A 115 -14.82 -0.81 4.84
C ILE A 115 -16.30 -0.91 5.27
N ARG A 116 -17.22 -0.20 4.59
CA ARG A 116 -18.67 -0.31 4.84
C ARG A 116 -19.36 -1.19 3.82
N TYR A 117 -19.71 -2.42 4.18
CA TYR A 117 -20.63 -3.25 3.41
C TYR A 117 -21.40 -4.21 4.32
#